data_AF-A0A8T4EG66-F1
#
_entry.id   AF-A0A8T4EG66-F1
#
_cell.length_a   1.000
_cell.length_b   1.000
_cell.length_c   1.000
_cell.angle_alpha   90.00
_cell.angle_beta   90.00
_cell.angle_gamma   90.00
#
_symmetry.space_group_name_H-M   'P 1'
#
loop_
_entity.id
_entity.type
_entity.pdbx_description
1 polymer ?
#
loop_
_entity_poly.entity_id
_entity_poly.type
_entity_poly.pdbx_seq_one_letter_code
_entity_poly.pdbx_strand_id
1 'polypeptide(L)'
;MKINVIELVPKGWNVENVSDNLIKINYKTIGRGNQPKQFVLPAIIDVDESFVQGIGLYLGDGKLSKDNHHLEFTSKDIDLALFMHRFFIERFDITDMFYRVSCRKLINDSLDRWAQELRISKEIIKTRESKRFDCECFSFQIGGKVFFTLFKSIVERILAINFSAEPVLRRALLAGLFAAEGSININRCENYIVYVGYHFSYTKEEALASLVQKLLSFEGITSRLALRKDKGERYLQITSWKNYNKCFKAGIFDICKRKRDMFLEKLQRTRAYYKAL
;
A
#
# COMPACT_ATOMS: atom_id res chain seq x y z
N MET A 1 -1.64 -15.00 -12.51
CA MET A 1 -3.09 -15.20 -12.22
C MET A 1 -3.88 -14.10 -12.92
N LYS A 2 -5.17 -14.28 -13.19
CA LYS A 2 -6.02 -13.24 -13.80
C LYS A 2 -7.27 -13.01 -12.96
N ILE A 3 -7.74 -11.76 -12.88
CA ILE A 3 -9.02 -11.39 -12.29
C ILE A 3 -9.93 -10.90 -13.42
N ASN A 4 -11.08 -11.56 -13.59
CA ASN A 4 -12.13 -11.10 -14.48
C ASN A 4 -12.97 -10.05 -13.75
N VAL A 5 -12.90 -8.79 -14.17
CA VAL A 5 -13.56 -7.68 -13.50
C VAL A 5 -15.08 -7.76 -13.65
N ILE A 6 -15.57 -8.34 -14.75
CA ILE A 6 -17.01 -8.53 -15.00
C ILE A 6 -17.64 -9.40 -13.91
N GLU A 7 -16.93 -10.45 -13.47
CA GLU A 7 -17.38 -11.34 -12.38
C GLU A 7 -17.50 -10.64 -11.03
N LEU A 8 -16.81 -9.50 -10.85
CA LEU A 8 -16.84 -8.71 -9.62
C LEU A 8 -17.94 -7.65 -9.63
N VAL A 9 -18.61 -7.42 -10.77
CA VAL A 9 -19.65 -6.40 -10.88
C VAL A 9 -20.90 -6.84 -10.12
N PRO A 10 -21.42 -6.02 -9.19
CA PRO A 10 -22.67 -6.33 -8.49
C PRO A 10 -23.85 -6.52 -9.44
N LYS A 11 -24.77 -7.42 -9.08
CA LYS A 11 -26.02 -7.62 -9.83
C LYS A 11 -26.80 -6.31 -9.93
N GLY A 12 -27.33 -6.03 -11.13
CA GLY A 12 -28.13 -4.83 -11.41
C GLY A 12 -27.31 -3.61 -11.86
N TRP A 13 -25.99 -3.72 -11.96
CA TRP A 13 -25.16 -2.72 -12.62
C TRP A 13 -25.06 -3.04 -14.12
N ASN A 14 -24.89 -2.00 -14.94
CA ASN A 14 -24.73 -2.17 -16.38
C ASN A 14 -23.25 -2.28 -16.71
N VAL A 15 -22.93 -3.23 -17.57
CA VAL A 15 -21.59 -3.45 -18.13
C VAL A 15 -21.70 -3.37 -19.64
N GLU A 16 -20.98 -2.43 -20.24
CA GLU A 16 -20.91 -2.22 -21.68
C GLU A 16 -19.48 -2.53 -22.14
N ASN A 17 -19.30 -3.35 -23.16
CA ASN A 17 -17.98 -3.55 -23.76
C ASN A 17 -17.61 -2.31 -24.58
N VAL A 18 -16.47 -1.69 -24.27
CA VAL A 18 -15.93 -0.53 -25.01
C VAL A 18 -14.96 -1.01 -26.09
N SER A 19 -14.14 -2.00 -25.76
CA SER A 19 -13.20 -2.68 -26.65
C SER A 19 -12.91 -4.08 -26.10
N ASP A 20 -12.07 -4.85 -26.80
CA ASP A 20 -11.70 -6.22 -26.40
C ASP A 20 -11.13 -6.31 -24.97
N ASN A 21 -10.49 -5.24 -24.49
CA ASN A 21 -9.82 -5.22 -23.18
C ASN A 21 -10.46 -4.27 -22.17
N LEU A 22 -11.47 -3.48 -22.54
CA LEU A 22 -12.06 -2.45 -21.68
C LEU A 22 -13.57 -2.60 -21.57
N ILE A 23 -14.05 -2.51 -20.34
CA ILE A 23 -15.46 -2.47 -19.99
C ILE A 23 -15.82 -1.15 -19.34
N LYS A 24 -17.00 -0.65 -19.68
CA LYS A 24 -17.61 0.51 -19.05
C LYS A 24 -18.67 0.05 -18.08
N ILE A 25 -18.56 0.53 -16.84
CA ILE A 25 -19.41 0.10 -15.74
C ILE A 25 -20.14 1.31 -15.18
N ASN A 26 -21.46 1.17 -15.04
CA ASN A 26 -22.31 2.17 -14.42
C ASN A 26 -23.43 1.51 -13.62
N TYR A 27 -24.10 2.29 -12.75
CA TYR A 27 -25.28 1.83 -12.03
C TYR A 27 -26.38 2.87 -12.12
N LYS A 28 -27.63 2.44 -12.14
CA LYS A 28 -28.77 3.38 -12.09
C LYS A 28 -29.06 3.75 -10.64
N THR A 29 -29.15 5.04 -10.36
CA THR A 29 -29.73 5.54 -9.10
C THR A 29 -31.23 5.76 -9.30
N ILE A 30 -32.05 5.25 -8.39
CA ILE A 30 -33.49 5.52 -8.36
C ILE A 30 -33.67 6.89 -7.67
N GLY A 31 -33.86 7.97 -8.45
CA GLY A 31 -34.10 9.32 -7.93
C GLY A 31 -33.74 10.46 -8.89
N ARG A 32 -34.12 11.70 -8.54
CA ARG A 32 -33.72 12.93 -9.26
C ARG A 32 -32.32 13.33 -8.79
N GLY A 33 -31.31 13.14 -9.64
CA GLY A 33 -29.92 13.53 -9.35
C GLY A 33 -29.01 13.28 -10.55
N ASN A 34 -27.79 13.82 -10.49
CA ASN A 34 -26.75 13.59 -11.50
C ASN A 34 -26.51 12.08 -11.67
N GLN A 35 -26.32 11.64 -12.92
CA GLN A 35 -25.94 10.26 -13.18
C GLN A 35 -24.63 9.94 -12.44
N PRO A 36 -24.53 8.79 -11.77
CA PRO A 36 -23.32 8.43 -11.05
C PRO A 36 -22.13 8.33 -12.00
N LYS A 37 -20.96 8.74 -11.52
CA LYS A 37 -19.70 8.68 -12.28
C LYS A 37 -19.48 7.25 -12.79
N GLN A 38 -19.35 7.16 -14.11
CA GLN A 38 -19.07 5.92 -14.83
C GLN A 38 -17.56 5.66 -14.82
N PHE A 39 -17.16 4.40 -14.92
CA PHE A 39 -15.75 4.03 -15.03
C PHE A 39 -15.54 3.15 -16.26
N VAL A 40 -14.46 3.42 -16.98
CA VAL A 40 -13.91 2.50 -17.98
C VAL A 40 -12.73 1.81 -17.31
N LEU A 41 -12.77 0.49 -17.23
CA LEU A 41 -11.77 -0.33 -16.54
C LEU A 41 -11.34 -1.49 -17.44
N PRO A 42 -10.17 -2.09 -17.20
CA PRO A 42 -9.79 -3.34 -17.85
C PRO A 42 -10.82 -4.45 -17.58
N ALA A 43 -11.19 -5.20 -18.61
CA ALA A 43 -12.06 -6.38 -18.48
C ALA A 43 -11.36 -7.48 -17.66
N ILE A 44 -10.05 -7.62 -17.87
CA ILE A 44 -9.18 -8.58 -17.21
C ILE A 44 -8.00 -7.84 -16.59
N ILE A 45 -7.69 -8.17 -15.35
CA ILE A 45 -6.51 -7.67 -14.64
C ILE A 45 -5.52 -8.83 -14.48
N ASP A 46 -4.31 -8.65 -14.99
CA ASP A 46 -3.20 -9.57 -14.74
C ASP A 46 -2.63 -9.34 -13.34
N VAL A 47 -2.62 -10.40 -12.55
CA VAL A 47 -2.09 -10.42 -11.19
C VAL A 47 -0.67 -10.96 -11.22
N ASP A 48 0.27 -10.03 -11.19
CA ASP A 48 1.71 -10.23 -11.12
C ASP A 48 2.29 -9.70 -9.79
N GLU A 49 3.62 -9.72 -9.67
CA GLU A 49 4.34 -9.26 -8.49
C GLU A 49 4.05 -7.79 -8.14
N SER A 50 4.15 -6.90 -9.14
CA SER A 50 3.91 -5.47 -8.97
C SER A 50 2.47 -5.17 -8.56
N PHE A 51 1.51 -5.92 -9.10
CA PHE A 51 0.11 -5.78 -8.71
C PHE A 51 -0.10 -6.10 -7.24
N VAL A 52 0.46 -7.23 -6.77
CA VAL A 52 0.33 -7.66 -5.38
C VAL A 52 1.09 -6.73 -4.42
N GLN A 53 2.24 -6.17 -4.83
CA GLN A 53 2.93 -5.10 -4.08
C GLN A 53 2.03 -3.87 -3.90
N GLY A 54 1.32 -3.42 -4.94
CA GLY A 54 0.40 -2.29 -4.87
C GLY A 54 -0.78 -2.54 -3.94
N ILE A 55 -1.34 -3.75 -3.95
CA ILE A 55 -2.38 -4.14 -2.99
C ILE A 55 -1.82 -4.16 -1.56
N GLY A 56 -0.63 -4.71 -1.34
CA GLY A 56 0.02 -4.71 -0.03
C GLY A 56 0.28 -3.30 0.51
N LEU A 57 0.78 -2.40 -0.34
CA LEU A 57 1.02 -1.00 0.00
C LEU A 57 -0.29 -0.27 0.32
N TYR A 58 -1.34 -0.49 -0.49
CA TYR A 58 -2.66 0.09 -0.23
C TYR A 58 -3.30 -0.44 1.07
N LEU A 59 -3.07 -1.70 1.45
CA LEU A 59 -3.62 -2.25 2.69
C LEU A 59 -3.11 -1.56 3.95
N GLY A 60 -1.92 -0.95 3.92
CA GLY A 60 -1.39 -0.15 5.02
C GLY A 60 -1.68 1.36 4.88
N ASP A 61 -1.20 1.97 3.80
CA ASP A 61 -1.27 3.44 3.62
C ASP A 61 -2.57 3.92 2.93
N GLY A 62 -3.37 2.99 2.41
CA GLY A 62 -4.64 3.27 1.74
C GLY A 62 -5.81 3.39 2.71
N LYS A 63 -6.86 4.06 2.24
CA LYS A 63 -8.07 4.29 3.02
C LYS A 63 -9.30 4.22 2.14
N LEU A 64 -10.16 3.25 2.47
CA LEU A 64 -11.54 3.20 1.98
C LEU A 64 -12.40 4.17 2.78
N SER A 65 -13.13 5.05 2.11
CA SER A 65 -14.01 6.00 2.76
C SER A 65 -15.20 5.31 3.44
N LYS A 66 -15.66 5.88 4.57
CA LYS A 66 -16.82 5.34 5.30
C LYS A 66 -18.14 5.51 4.53
N ASP A 67 -18.20 6.52 3.66
CA ASP A 67 -19.35 6.74 2.79
C ASP A 67 -19.37 5.78 1.59
N ASN A 68 -18.33 4.96 1.38
CA ASN A 68 -18.18 4.03 0.25
C ASN A 68 -18.16 4.70 -1.13
N HIS A 69 -17.72 5.97 -1.22
CA HIS A 69 -17.68 6.73 -2.47
C HIS A 69 -16.28 7.10 -2.92
N HIS A 70 -15.23 6.90 -2.13
CA HIS A 70 -13.88 7.20 -2.56
C HIS A 70 -12.84 6.33 -1.88
N LEU A 71 -11.69 6.23 -2.53
CA LEU A 71 -10.49 5.73 -1.90
C LEU A 71 -9.42 6.81 -1.90
N GLU A 72 -8.59 6.80 -0.87
CA GLU A 72 -7.49 7.73 -0.68
C GLU A 72 -6.21 6.93 -0.42
N PHE A 73 -5.11 7.37 -1.00
CA PHE A 73 -3.78 6.90 -0.65
C PHE A 73 -2.97 8.10 -0.17
N THR A 74 -2.17 7.94 0.89
CA THR A 74 -1.33 9.01 1.42
C THR A 74 0.05 8.46 1.75
N SER A 75 1.11 9.12 1.27
CA SER A 75 2.47 8.79 1.68
C SER A 75 3.36 10.02 1.79
N LYS A 76 4.37 9.94 2.65
CA LYS A 76 5.47 10.92 2.74
C LYS A 76 6.65 10.59 1.84
N ASP A 77 6.73 9.33 1.41
CA ASP A 77 7.83 8.80 0.61
C ASP A 77 7.46 8.94 -0.88
N ILE A 78 8.24 9.72 -1.63
CA ILE A 78 7.93 10.07 -3.04
C ILE A 78 7.83 8.83 -3.93
N ASP A 79 8.74 7.88 -3.74
CA ASP A 79 8.77 6.61 -4.48
C ASP A 79 7.51 5.79 -4.27
N LEU A 80 6.95 5.78 -3.06
CA LEU A 80 5.69 5.09 -2.75
C LEU A 80 4.48 5.80 -3.36
N ALA A 81 4.45 7.14 -3.28
CA ALA A 81 3.41 7.93 -3.92
C ALA A 81 3.40 7.75 -5.44
N LEU A 82 4.58 7.78 -6.08
CA LEU A 82 4.76 7.56 -7.51
C LEU A 82 4.35 6.14 -7.91
N PHE A 83 4.78 5.13 -7.14
CA PHE A 83 4.41 3.74 -7.37
C PHE A 83 2.90 3.56 -7.38
N MET A 84 2.21 4.06 -6.35
CA MET A 84 0.75 3.90 -6.25
C MET A 84 -0.01 4.73 -7.26
N HIS A 85 0.48 5.92 -7.60
CA HIS A 85 -0.10 6.74 -8.67
C HIS A 85 -0.06 6.01 -10.01
N ARG A 86 1.10 5.47 -10.39
CA ARG A 86 1.26 4.66 -11.60
C ARG A 86 0.44 3.38 -11.54
N PHE A 87 0.40 2.70 -10.39
CA PHE A 87 -0.42 1.51 -10.20
C PHE A 87 -1.89 1.77 -10.57
N PHE A 88 -2.47 2.89 -10.14
CA PHE A 88 -3.86 3.21 -10.50
C PHE A 88 -4.05 3.66 -11.96
N ILE A 89 -3.09 4.37 -12.54
CA ILE A 89 -3.15 4.74 -13.96
C ILE A 89 -2.98 3.50 -14.85
N GLU A 90 -1.91 2.73 -14.64
CA GLU A 90 -1.51 1.65 -15.55
C GLU A 90 -2.38 0.40 -15.39
N ARG A 91 -2.82 0.07 -14.17
CA ARG A 91 -3.61 -1.16 -13.91
C ARG A 91 -5.11 -0.97 -14.02
N PHE A 92 -5.59 0.28 -13.98
CA PHE A 92 -7.02 0.57 -13.93
C PHE A 92 -7.46 1.70 -14.85
N ASP A 93 -6.54 2.31 -15.61
CA ASP A 93 -6.82 3.47 -16.48
C ASP A 93 -7.46 4.66 -15.75
N ILE A 94 -7.09 4.85 -14.47
CA ILE A 94 -7.63 5.96 -13.67
C ILE A 94 -6.76 7.20 -13.84
N THR A 95 -7.24 8.16 -14.62
CA THR A 95 -6.54 9.45 -14.83
C THR A 95 -7.16 10.60 -14.04
N ASP A 96 -8.44 10.49 -13.68
CA ASP A 96 -9.16 11.50 -12.89
C ASP A 96 -9.03 11.24 -11.38
N MET A 97 -8.02 11.87 -10.77
CA MET A 97 -7.76 11.83 -9.33
C MET A 97 -7.66 13.23 -8.74
N PHE A 98 -8.08 13.38 -7.48
CA PHE A 98 -7.88 14.60 -6.72
C PHE A 98 -6.56 14.54 -5.96
N TYR A 99 -5.67 15.50 -6.21
CA TYR A 99 -4.33 15.54 -5.60
C TYR A 99 -4.24 16.55 -4.47
N ARG A 100 -3.51 16.20 -3.41
CA ARG A 100 -3.30 17.06 -2.26
C ARG A 100 -1.92 16.88 -1.64
N VAL A 101 -1.27 17.97 -1.25
CA VAL A 101 -0.12 17.97 -0.34
C VAL A 101 -0.58 18.45 1.03
N SER A 102 -0.29 17.66 2.07
CA SER A 102 -0.67 17.97 3.46
C SER A 102 0.55 18.00 4.37
N CYS A 103 0.65 19.03 5.22
CA CYS A 103 1.74 19.19 6.19
C CYS A 103 1.31 20.13 7.33
N ARG A 104 2.01 20.11 8.47
CA ARG A 104 1.75 21.06 9.56
C ARG A 104 2.04 22.52 9.16
N LYS A 105 3.10 22.75 8.38
CA LYS A 105 3.49 24.05 7.84
C LYS A 105 3.97 23.83 6.41
N LEU A 106 3.40 24.56 5.45
CA LEU A 106 3.82 24.48 4.05
C LEU A 106 5.27 24.96 3.94
N ILE A 107 6.08 24.17 3.23
CA ILE A 107 7.45 24.55 2.88
C ILE A 107 7.36 25.31 1.54
N ASN A 108 8.28 26.24 1.30
CA ASN A 108 8.40 26.83 -0.02
C ASN A 108 8.76 25.73 -1.04
N ASP A 109 8.20 25.82 -2.24
CA ASP A 109 8.46 24.92 -3.37
C ASP A 109 7.98 23.45 -3.24
N SER A 110 7.21 23.10 -2.19
CA SER A 110 6.67 21.73 -2.01
C SER A 110 5.87 21.26 -3.22
N LEU A 111 5.02 22.14 -3.76
CA LEU A 111 4.14 21.83 -4.88
C LEU A 111 4.93 21.57 -6.16
N ASP A 112 5.94 22.40 -6.46
CA ASP A 112 6.77 22.24 -7.65
C ASP A 112 7.54 20.92 -7.58
N ARG A 113 8.08 20.57 -6.41
CA ARG A 113 8.75 19.27 -6.19
C ARG A 113 7.81 18.08 -6.45
N TRP A 114 6.64 18.06 -5.83
CA TRP A 114 5.67 16.96 -6.01
C TRP A 114 5.14 16.89 -7.45
N ALA A 115 4.86 18.04 -8.08
CA ALA A 115 4.43 18.13 -9.46
C ALA A 115 5.48 17.56 -10.42
N GLN A 116 6.76 17.90 -10.23
CA GLN A 116 7.86 17.40 -11.03
C GLN A 116 8.05 15.89 -10.89
N GLU A 117 8.13 15.39 -9.66
CA GLU A 117 8.38 13.96 -9.38
C GLU A 117 7.24 13.06 -9.89
N LEU A 118 5.99 13.50 -9.72
CA LEU A 118 4.80 12.75 -10.15
C LEU A 118 4.41 13.04 -11.62
N ARG A 119 5.06 14.01 -12.26
CA ARG A 119 4.74 14.48 -13.62
C ARG A 119 3.27 14.88 -13.77
N ILE A 120 2.75 15.58 -12.77
CA ILE A 120 1.40 16.14 -12.78
C ILE A 120 1.47 17.67 -12.76
N SER A 121 0.45 18.32 -13.31
CA SER A 121 0.34 19.78 -13.25
C SER A 121 0.27 20.25 -11.80
N LYS A 122 1.01 21.32 -11.46
CA LYS A 122 0.97 21.86 -10.10
C LYS A 122 -0.36 22.54 -9.78
N GLU A 123 -1.05 23.03 -10.81
CA GLU A 123 -2.32 23.76 -10.72
C GLU A 123 -3.46 22.87 -10.17
N ILE A 124 -3.37 21.56 -10.38
CA ILE A 124 -4.35 20.58 -9.91
C ILE A 124 -4.05 20.04 -8.50
N ILE A 125 -2.86 20.31 -7.94
CA ILE A 125 -2.48 19.90 -6.59
C ILE A 125 -3.00 20.92 -5.58
N LYS A 126 -3.83 20.48 -4.64
CA LYS A 126 -4.30 21.34 -3.54
C LYS A 126 -3.36 21.24 -2.34
N THR A 127 -3.25 22.31 -1.56
CA THR A 127 -2.55 22.29 -0.27
C THR A 127 -3.54 22.16 0.87
N ARG A 128 -3.09 21.54 1.98
CA ARG A 128 -3.87 21.50 3.22
C ARG A 128 -2.96 21.51 4.43
N GLU A 129 -3.17 22.48 5.31
CA GLU A 129 -2.56 22.42 6.64
C GLU A 129 -3.21 21.33 7.49
N SER A 130 -2.38 20.49 8.11
CA SER A 130 -2.83 19.35 8.90
C SER A 130 -1.92 19.14 10.11
N LYS A 131 -2.50 19.21 11.31
CA LYS A 131 -1.79 18.93 12.57
C LYS A 131 -1.29 17.48 12.67
N ARG A 132 -1.89 16.56 11.89
CA ARG A 132 -1.59 15.12 11.86
C ARG A 132 -0.22 14.82 11.25
N PHE A 133 0.24 15.65 10.31
CA PHE A 133 1.44 15.36 9.53
C PHE A 133 2.57 16.29 9.94
N ASP A 134 3.57 15.74 10.62
CA ASP A 134 4.78 16.48 11.03
C ASP A 134 5.72 16.78 9.84
N CYS A 135 5.49 16.12 8.70
CA CYS A 135 6.20 16.33 7.45
C CYS A 135 5.20 16.40 6.28
N GLU A 136 5.70 16.71 5.09
CA GLU A 136 4.89 16.69 3.89
C GLU A 136 4.47 15.28 3.51
N CYS A 137 3.17 15.12 3.30
CA CYS A 137 2.58 13.92 2.73
C CYS A 137 1.83 14.30 1.46
N PHE A 138 2.05 13.55 0.40
CA PHE A 138 1.23 13.58 -0.79
C PHE A 138 0.07 12.61 -0.62
N SER A 139 -1.13 13.04 -1.01
CA SER A 139 -2.27 12.16 -1.13
C SER A 139 -2.98 12.36 -2.46
N PHE A 140 -3.56 11.26 -2.94
CA PHE A 140 -4.48 11.30 -4.07
C PHE A 140 -5.75 10.53 -3.71
N GLN A 141 -6.87 10.97 -4.29
CA GLN A 141 -8.18 10.40 -4.03
C GLN A 141 -8.86 10.06 -5.35
N ILE A 142 -9.37 8.83 -5.43
CA ILE A 142 -10.17 8.35 -6.55
C ILE A 142 -11.62 8.31 -6.08
N GLY A 143 -12.43 9.22 -6.61
CA GLY A 143 -13.85 9.32 -6.29
C GLY A 143 -14.71 8.52 -7.26
N GLY A 144 -15.61 7.70 -6.71
CA GLY A 144 -16.62 6.93 -7.44
C GLY A 144 -16.99 5.62 -6.75
N LYS A 145 -18.30 5.39 -6.55
CA LYS A 145 -18.81 4.15 -5.93
C LYS A 145 -18.47 2.89 -6.75
N VAL A 146 -18.46 3.00 -8.08
CA VAL A 146 -18.11 1.88 -8.97
C VAL A 146 -16.71 1.38 -8.66
N PHE A 147 -15.71 2.26 -8.75
CA PHE A 147 -14.32 1.88 -8.50
C PHE A 147 -14.09 1.44 -7.06
N PHE A 148 -14.66 2.15 -6.08
CA PHE A 148 -14.59 1.75 -4.68
C PHE A 148 -15.02 0.29 -4.46
N THR A 149 -16.17 -0.08 -5.05
CA THR A 149 -16.77 -1.40 -4.84
C THR A 149 -15.92 -2.49 -5.49
N LEU A 150 -15.51 -2.27 -6.75
CA LEU A 150 -14.68 -3.23 -7.48
C LEU A 150 -13.30 -3.37 -6.86
N PHE A 151 -12.66 -2.27 -6.49
CA PHE A 151 -11.35 -2.29 -5.86
C PHE A 151 -11.37 -3.06 -4.53
N LYS A 152 -12.42 -2.87 -3.72
CA LYS A 152 -12.61 -3.67 -2.50
C LYS A 152 -12.70 -5.18 -2.80
N SER A 153 -13.50 -5.57 -3.78
CA SER A 153 -13.63 -6.99 -4.17
C SER A 153 -12.33 -7.55 -4.76
N ILE A 154 -11.54 -6.75 -5.46
CA ILE A 154 -10.22 -7.12 -5.94
C ILE A 154 -9.28 -7.39 -4.75
N VAL A 155 -9.23 -6.49 -3.78
CA VAL A 155 -8.42 -6.67 -2.56
C VAL A 155 -8.82 -7.97 -1.84
N GLU A 156 -10.12 -8.22 -1.67
CA GLU A 156 -10.63 -9.46 -1.06
C GLU A 156 -10.19 -10.71 -1.84
N ARG A 157 -10.25 -10.67 -3.18
CA ARG A 157 -9.81 -11.79 -4.04
C ARG A 157 -8.30 -12.03 -3.97
N ILE A 158 -7.49 -10.98 -3.83
CA ILE A 158 -6.04 -11.10 -3.60
C ILE A 158 -5.74 -11.70 -2.24
N LEU A 159 -6.44 -11.26 -1.19
CA LEU A 159 -6.27 -11.81 0.16
C LEU A 159 -6.71 -13.28 0.29
N ALA A 160 -7.57 -13.75 -0.61
CA ALA A 160 -8.00 -15.14 -0.71
C ALA A 160 -7.02 -16.06 -1.47
N ILE A 161 -5.95 -15.52 -2.08
CA ILE A 161 -4.94 -16.33 -2.77
C ILE A 161 -4.26 -17.29 -1.77
N ASN A 162 -4.04 -18.53 -2.20
CA ASN A 162 -3.23 -19.47 -1.44
C ASN A 162 -1.73 -19.13 -1.59
N PHE A 163 -1.26 -18.18 -0.80
CA PHE A 163 0.13 -17.73 -0.83
C PHE A 163 1.16 -18.80 -0.44
N SER A 164 0.79 -19.98 0.07
CA SER A 164 1.78 -21.02 0.42
C SER A 164 2.49 -21.58 -0.83
N ALA A 165 1.75 -21.74 -1.92
CA ALA A 165 2.26 -22.26 -3.20
C ALA A 165 2.90 -21.17 -4.08
N GLU A 166 2.72 -19.90 -3.74
CA GLU A 166 3.08 -18.75 -4.58
C GLU A 166 4.17 -17.87 -3.93
N PRO A 167 5.45 -18.30 -3.90
CA PRO A 167 6.51 -17.58 -3.20
C PRO A 167 6.73 -16.16 -3.73
N VAL A 168 6.61 -15.95 -5.03
CA VAL A 168 6.80 -14.63 -5.65
C VAL A 168 5.70 -13.65 -5.18
N LEU A 169 4.44 -14.05 -5.30
CA LEU A 169 3.30 -13.20 -4.87
C LEU A 169 3.27 -13.00 -3.34
N ARG A 170 3.71 -14.01 -2.58
CA ARG A 170 3.84 -13.90 -1.12
C ARG A 170 4.85 -12.84 -0.72
N ARG A 171 6.03 -12.85 -1.34
CA ARG A 171 7.08 -11.85 -1.10
C ARG A 171 6.64 -10.45 -1.55
N ALA A 172 5.96 -10.36 -2.69
CA ALA A 172 5.33 -9.13 -3.17
C ALA A 172 4.40 -8.50 -2.12
N LEU A 173 3.51 -9.31 -1.54
CA LEU A 173 2.55 -8.83 -0.54
C LEU A 173 3.26 -8.37 0.74
N LEU A 174 4.25 -9.14 1.21
CA LEU A 174 5.08 -8.78 2.36
C LEU A 174 5.84 -7.47 2.11
N ALA A 175 6.45 -7.30 0.93
CA ALA A 175 7.19 -6.09 0.58
C ALA A 175 6.28 -4.85 0.50
N GLY A 176 5.10 -4.97 -0.12
CA GLY A 176 4.11 -3.89 -0.16
C GLY A 176 3.64 -3.47 1.23
N LEU A 177 3.26 -4.44 2.07
CA LEU A 177 2.84 -4.17 3.46
C LEU A 177 3.98 -3.58 4.30
N PHE A 178 5.23 -4.03 4.08
CA PHE A 178 6.38 -3.48 4.79
C PHE A 178 6.68 -2.04 4.33
N ALA A 179 6.46 -1.73 3.06
CA ALA A 179 6.63 -0.38 2.54
C ALA A 179 5.67 0.62 3.18
N ALA A 180 4.42 0.23 3.47
CA ALA A 180 3.49 1.02 4.30
C ALA A 180 3.87 0.95 5.80
N GLU A 181 3.61 -0.19 6.42
CA GLU A 181 3.57 -0.35 7.88
C GLU A 181 4.89 -0.81 8.52
N GLY A 182 5.89 -1.11 7.69
CA GLY A 182 7.18 -1.61 8.14
C GLY A 182 8.01 -0.55 8.86
N SER A 183 8.83 -1.01 9.78
CA SER A 183 9.80 -0.20 10.51
C SER A 183 11.08 -0.97 10.73
N ILE A 184 12.17 -0.22 10.86
CA ILE A 184 13.48 -0.74 11.24
C ILE A 184 13.88 0.02 12.49
N ASN A 185 13.92 -0.66 13.63
CA ASN A 185 14.31 -0.07 14.89
C ASN A 185 15.82 -0.22 15.07
N ILE A 186 16.49 0.91 15.31
CA ILE A 186 17.94 1.02 15.43
C ILE A 186 18.30 1.43 16.85
N ASN A 187 19.26 0.74 17.45
CA ASN A 187 19.94 1.23 18.64
C ASN A 187 20.82 2.40 18.20
N ARG A 188 20.49 3.62 18.64
CA ARG A 188 21.17 4.83 18.17
C ARG A 188 22.62 4.95 18.64
N CYS A 189 22.94 4.40 19.81
CA CYS A 189 24.28 4.47 20.38
C CYS A 189 25.24 3.52 19.64
N GLU A 190 24.81 2.28 19.47
CA GLU A 190 25.64 1.20 18.90
C GLU A 190 25.45 1.06 17.38
N ASN A 191 24.43 1.74 16.84
CA ASN A 191 24.14 1.86 15.42
C ASN A 191 23.88 0.51 14.71
N TYR A 192 23.15 -0.40 15.38
CA TYR A 192 22.69 -1.68 14.82
C TYR A 192 21.16 -1.83 14.85
N ILE A 193 20.64 -2.77 14.05
CA ILE A 193 19.22 -3.11 13.99
C ILE A 193 18.81 -3.94 15.20
N VAL A 194 17.92 -3.40 16.02
CA VAL A 194 17.33 -4.10 17.18
C VAL A 194 16.22 -5.04 16.72
N TYR A 195 15.34 -4.55 15.86
CA TYR A 195 14.30 -5.36 15.22
C TYR A 195 13.81 -4.73 13.92
N VAL A 196 13.30 -5.59 13.04
CA VAL A 196 12.47 -5.20 11.90
C VAL A 196 11.04 -5.53 12.30
N GLY A 197 10.06 -4.66 12.00
CA GLY A 197 8.68 -5.01 12.34
C GLY A 197 7.62 -4.31 11.54
N TYR A 198 6.46 -4.96 11.48
CA TYR A 198 5.23 -4.44 10.89
C TYR A 198 4.36 -3.88 12.01
N HIS A 199 3.83 -2.68 11.84
CA HIS A 199 2.91 -2.06 12.79
C HIS A 199 1.47 -2.24 12.34
N PHE A 200 0.59 -2.56 13.29
CA PHE A 200 -0.82 -2.75 13.04
C PHE A 200 -1.64 -2.15 14.18
N SER A 201 -2.83 -1.67 13.86
CA SER A 201 -3.82 -1.26 14.84
C SER A 201 -4.27 -2.46 15.67
N TYR A 202 -4.13 -2.34 17.00
CA TYR A 202 -4.52 -3.39 17.94
C TYR A 202 -5.99 -3.80 17.79
N THR A 203 -6.88 -2.87 17.46
CA THR A 203 -8.35 -3.08 17.44
C THR A 203 -8.92 -3.40 16.06
N LYS A 204 -8.16 -3.22 14.98
CA LYS A 204 -8.71 -3.29 13.61
C LYS A 204 -7.99 -4.29 12.69
N GLU A 205 -6.73 -4.60 12.96
CA GLU A 205 -5.85 -5.23 11.97
C GLU A 205 -5.29 -6.59 12.44
N GLU A 206 -6.01 -7.27 13.34
CA GLU A 206 -5.65 -8.59 13.83
C GLU A 206 -5.54 -9.65 12.71
N ALA A 207 -6.49 -9.65 11.78
CA ALA A 207 -6.49 -10.57 10.65
C ALA A 207 -5.27 -10.33 9.74
N LEU A 208 -4.94 -9.05 9.50
CA LEU A 208 -3.79 -8.67 8.68
C LEU A 208 -2.46 -9.04 9.36
N ALA A 209 -2.34 -8.80 10.66
CA ALA A 209 -1.19 -9.26 11.44
C ALA A 209 -1.02 -10.79 11.40
N SER A 210 -2.12 -11.53 11.57
CA SER A 210 -2.11 -13.00 11.49
C SER A 210 -1.69 -13.49 10.10
N LEU A 211 -2.18 -12.82 9.04
CA LEU A 211 -1.77 -13.10 7.67
C LEU A 211 -0.26 -12.87 7.50
N VAL A 212 0.26 -11.71 7.86
CA VAL A 212 1.70 -11.39 7.71
C VAL A 212 2.57 -12.39 8.48
N GLN A 213 2.20 -12.74 9.71
CA GLN A 213 2.93 -13.75 10.48
C GLN A 213 2.97 -15.11 9.77
N LYS A 214 1.84 -15.54 9.18
CA LYS A 214 1.76 -16.77 8.39
C LYS A 214 2.59 -16.69 7.11
N LEU A 215 2.62 -15.55 6.42
CA LEU A 215 3.42 -15.38 5.22
C LEU A 215 4.93 -15.39 5.52
N LEU A 216 5.35 -14.76 6.63
CA LEU A 216 6.74 -14.78 7.09
C LEU A 216 7.19 -16.21 7.43
N SER A 217 6.34 -17.02 8.03
CA SER A 217 6.69 -18.41 8.39
C SER A 217 6.94 -19.29 7.17
N PHE A 218 6.23 -19.06 6.05
CA PHE A 218 6.53 -19.73 4.77
C PHE A 218 7.89 -19.35 4.18
N GLU A 219 8.40 -18.16 4.48
CA GLU A 219 9.79 -17.75 4.16
C GLU A 219 10.80 -18.23 5.22
N GLY A 220 10.34 -19.01 6.20
CA GLY A 220 11.13 -19.46 7.34
C GLY A 220 11.58 -18.31 8.24
N ILE A 221 10.95 -17.14 8.18
CA ILE A 221 11.25 -15.98 9.02
C ILE A 221 10.44 -16.12 10.30
N THR A 222 11.12 -16.23 11.45
CA THR A 222 10.42 -16.25 12.73
C THR A 222 10.12 -14.82 13.18
N SER A 223 8.89 -14.62 13.67
CA SER A 223 8.44 -13.33 14.21
C SER A 223 7.67 -13.52 15.51
N ARG A 224 7.84 -12.59 16.43
CA ARG A 224 7.09 -12.52 17.69
C ARG A 224 6.06 -11.41 17.61
N LEU A 225 4.83 -11.71 18.01
CA LEU A 225 3.83 -10.67 18.22
C LEU A 225 4.09 -9.96 19.54
N ALA A 226 4.25 -8.64 19.49
CA ALA A 226 4.36 -7.79 20.66
C ALA A 226 3.17 -6.83 20.71
N LEU A 227 2.63 -6.63 21.92
CA LEU A 227 1.46 -5.79 22.15
C LEU A 227 1.89 -4.56 22.95
N ARG A 228 1.53 -3.37 22.44
CA ARG A 228 1.66 -2.09 23.14
C ARG A 228 0.28 -1.52 23.37
N LYS A 229 -0.34 -1.97 24.47
CA LYS A 229 -1.70 -1.56 24.85
C LYS A 229 -1.79 -0.05 25.09
N ASP A 230 -0.73 0.55 25.63
CA ASP A 230 -0.59 2.00 25.88
C ASP A 230 -0.66 2.84 24.60
N LYS A 231 -0.19 2.29 23.47
CA LYS A 231 -0.23 2.96 22.15
C LYS A 231 -1.36 2.48 21.26
N GLY A 232 -2.14 1.48 21.70
CA GLY A 232 -3.13 0.82 20.86
C GLY A 232 -2.49 0.12 19.65
N GLU A 233 -1.23 -0.30 19.77
CA GLU A 233 -0.43 -0.86 18.68
C GLU A 233 -0.14 -2.36 18.91
N ARG A 234 -0.14 -3.09 17.81
CA ARG A 234 0.33 -4.47 17.70
C ARG A 234 1.45 -4.46 16.69
N TYR A 235 2.59 -5.07 17.00
CA TYR A 235 3.69 -5.15 16.06
C TYR A 235 4.28 -6.54 16.00
N LEU A 236 4.51 -7.00 14.77
CA LEU A 236 5.22 -8.24 14.50
C LEU A 236 6.71 -7.93 14.49
N GLN A 237 7.42 -8.37 15.51
CA GLN A 237 8.87 -8.20 15.63
C GLN A 237 9.60 -9.37 15.00
N ILE A 238 10.51 -9.04 14.10
CA ILE A 238 11.50 -9.95 13.55
C ILE A 238 12.83 -9.57 14.19
N THR A 239 13.48 -10.53 14.81
CA THR A 239 14.78 -10.36 15.48
C THR A 239 15.80 -11.37 14.95
N SER A 240 17.07 -11.14 15.28
CA SER A 240 18.24 -11.93 14.87
C SER A 240 18.73 -11.68 13.44
N TRP A 241 20.06 -11.74 13.29
CA TRP A 241 20.75 -11.64 12.02
C TRP A 241 20.23 -12.62 10.96
N LYS A 242 19.96 -13.88 11.34
CA LYS A 242 19.49 -14.93 10.42
C LYS A 242 18.18 -14.52 9.75
N ASN A 243 17.24 -13.94 10.52
CA ASN A 243 15.98 -13.47 9.97
C ASN A 243 16.14 -12.20 9.16
N TYR A 244 16.98 -11.24 9.57
CA TYR A 244 17.24 -10.04 8.75
C TYR A 244 17.77 -10.38 7.37
N ASN A 245 18.70 -11.34 7.28
CA ASN A 245 19.22 -11.83 6.01
C ASN A 245 18.12 -12.52 5.17
N LYS A 246 17.19 -13.24 5.79
CA LYS A 246 16.03 -13.82 5.09
C LYS A 246 15.09 -12.73 4.57
N CYS A 247 14.77 -11.71 5.38
CA CYS A 247 13.97 -10.57 4.94
C CYS A 247 14.60 -9.86 3.73
N PHE A 248 15.93 -9.69 3.75
CA PHE A 248 16.68 -9.10 2.65
C PHE A 248 16.59 -9.95 1.38
N LYS A 249 16.85 -11.27 1.48
CA LYS A 249 16.74 -12.19 0.34
C LYS A 249 15.32 -12.32 -0.21
N ALA A 250 14.32 -12.11 0.64
CA ALA A 250 12.91 -12.11 0.26
C ALA A 250 12.44 -10.78 -0.37
N GLY A 251 13.32 -9.77 -0.49
CA GLY A 251 12.99 -8.48 -1.11
C GLY A 251 12.03 -7.60 -0.30
N ILE A 252 11.88 -7.85 1.01
CA ILE A 252 10.90 -7.14 1.86
C ILE A 252 11.12 -5.62 1.87
N PHE A 253 12.34 -5.16 1.63
CA PHE A 253 12.71 -3.74 1.69
C PHE A 253 12.69 -3.04 0.34
N ASP A 254 12.44 -3.73 -0.76
CA ASP A 254 12.78 -3.24 -2.10
C ASP A 254 11.89 -2.10 -2.60
N ILE A 255 10.70 -1.94 -2.03
CA ILE A 255 9.69 -0.98 -2.49
C ILE A 255 9.91 0.43 -1.92
N CYS A 256 10.34 0.55 -0.65
CA CYS A 256 10.57 1.86 -0.02
C CYS A 256 12.07 2.13 0.09
N LYS A 257 12.59 3.01 -0.77
CA LYS A 257 14.00 3.36 -0.85
C LYS A 257 14.58 3.79 0.50
N ARG A 258 13.88 4.69 1.22
CA ARG A 258 14.32 5.14 2.55
C ARG A 258 14.48 4.00 3.55
N LYS A 259 13.55 3.04 3.57
CA LYS A 259 13.63 1.86 4.46
C LYS A 259 14.75 0.91 4.01
N ARG A 260 14.92 0.72 2.70
CA ARG A 260 16.01 -0.09 2.12
C ARG A 260 17.39 0.47 2.47
N ASP A 261 17.61 1.75 2.23
CA ASP A 261 18.90 2.41 2.46
C ASP A 261 19.26 2.34 3.95
N MET A 262 18.28 2.63 4.82
CA MET A 262 18.43 2.47 6.27
C MET A 262 18.77 1.03 6.66
N PHE A 263 18.12 0.03 6.08
CA PHE A 263 18.43 -1.37 6.37
C PHE A 263 19.88 -1.70 6.00
N LEU A 264 20.27 -1.38 4.76
CA LEU A 264 21.58 -1.71 4.20
C LEU A 264 22.72 -1.03 4.97
N GLU A 265 22.57 0.25 5.30
CA GLU A 265 23.56 1.02 6.05
C GLU A 265 23.85 0.37 7.43
N LYS A 266 22.80 -0.10 8.11
CA LYS A 266 22.91 -0.65 9.47
C LYS A 266 23.20 -2.15 9.49
N LEU A 267 23.04 -2.84 8.36
CA LEU A 267 23.19 -4.29 8.26
C LEU A 267 24.62 -4.75 8.59
N GLN A 268 25.64 -4.05 8.09
CA GLN A 268 27.04 -4.42 8.32
C GLN A 268 27.42 -4.40 9.80
N ARG A 269 27.03 -3.35 10.52
CA ARG A 269 27.24 -3.22 11.98
C ARG A 269 26.46 -4.26 12.76
N THR A 270 25.23 -4.53 12.34
CA THR A 270 24.38 -5.57 12.94
C THR A 270 25.05 -6.95 12.85
N ARG A 271 25.66 -7.29 11.71
CA ARG A 271 26.39 -8.56 11.56
C ARG A 271 27.56 -8.68 12.54
N ALA A 272 28.31 -7.60 12.74
CA ALA A 272 29.45 -7.58 13.66
C ALA A 272 29.01 -7.77 15.11
N TYR A 273 27.96 -7.09 15.54
CA TYR A 273 27.39 -7.21 16.89
C TYR A 273 26.95 -8.65 17.21
N TYR A 274 26.17 -9.28 16.33
CA TYR A 274 25.70 -10.66 16.54
C TYR A 274 26.78 -11.74 16.38
N LYS A 275 27.98 -11.39 15.89
CA LYS A 275 29.14 -12.30 15.89
C LYS A 275 29.94 -12.21 17.20
N ALA A 276 29.82 -11.12 17.93
CA ALA A 276 30.53 -10.89 19.19
C ALA A 276 29.79 -11.44 20.41
N LEU A 277 28.49 -11.73 20.26
CA LEU A 277 27.65 -12.46 21.22
C LEU A 277 27.73 -13.97 20.97
#